data_AF-A0A9E2P3L0-F1
#
_entry.id   AF-A0A9E2P3L0-F1
#
_cell.length_a   1.000
_cell.length_b   1.000
_cell.length_c   1.000
_cell.angle_alpha   90.00
_cell.angle_beta   90.00
_cell.angle_gamma   90.00
#
_symmetry.space_group_name_H-M   'P 1'
#
loop_
_entity.id
_entity.type
_entity.pdbx_description
1 polymer ?
#
loop_
_entity_poly.entity_id
_entity_poly.type
_entity_poly.pdbx_seq_one_letter_code
_entity_poly.pdbx_strand_id
1 'polypeptide(L)'
;MKRILLAFCFFTGALSLSAQSYQELVKQGLDAISCDSLLQAEEYFRAALKKESAIKSNALLFNYIGQIQEKTGRDAEALESYNLGINLSPHTMGILLNRAALYMRTHRMEKALTDYSDVLDLNPNHRHALMMRAYIYTSQNLFRKARLDYEHLLRLDPNNEDAVLGLVLLNDKDNRPKEAMDQINQLIQKDPTRADYYMVRAEMEMNRKAYESAELDYQKAIELDPKNVVYYMNRALFYIKTGEKNRARLDLKEARTLGADPGELADLYQQLEEY
;
A
#
# COMPACT_ATOMS: atom_id res chain seq x y z
N MET A 1 -22.66 27.76 27.89
CA MET A 1 -22.38 28.69 26.77
C MET A 1 -21.05 28.30 26.14
N LYS A 2 -21.09 27.72 24.93
CA LYS A 2 -19.92 27.29 24.15
C LYS A 2 -19.21 28.53 23.60
N ARG A 3 -17.89 28.65 23.80
CA ARG A 3 -17.04 29.61 23.07
C ARG A 3 -16.40 28.87 21.91
N ILE A 4 -16.96 29.05 20.73
CA ILE A 4 -16.36 28.62 19.46
C ILE A 4 -15.28 29.66 19.13
N LEU A 5 -14.02 29.27 19.22
CA LEU A 5 -12.91 30.05 18.67
C LEU A 5 -12.92 29.87 17.15
N LEU A 6 -13.43 30.86 16.43
CA LEU A 6 -13.16 31.00 15.00
C LEU A 6 -11.70 31.44 14.83
N ALA A 7 -10.88 30.59 14.24
CA ALA A 7 -9.58 30.98 13.72
C ALA A 7 -9.82 31.85 12.47
N PHE A 8 -9.56 33.15 12.61
CA PHE A 8 -9.51 34.08 11.48
C PHE A 8 -8.22 33.82 10.69
N CYS A 9 -8.33 33.16 9.54
CA CYS A 9 -7.29 33.22 8.52
C CYS A 9 -7.23 34.67 8.03
N PHE A 10 -6.16 35.38 8.39
CA PHE A 10 -5.89 36.71 7.88
C PHE A 10 -5.73 36.64 6.36
N PHE A 11 -6.70 37.19 5.64
CA PHE A 11 -6.59 37.46 4.22
C PHE A 11 -5.68 38.68 4.04
N THR A 12 -4.36 38.49 4.19
CA THR A 12 -3.38 39.49 3.78
C THR A 12 -3.47 39.63 2.26
N GLY A 13 -3.59 40.87 1.78
CA GLY A 13 -3.82 41.18 0.36
C GLY A 13 -2.95 40.33 -0.57
N ALA A 14 -3.59 39.77 -1.60
CA ALA A 14 -2.94 38.91 -2.59
C ALA A 14 -1.87 39.70 -3.36
N LEU A 15 -0.66 39.76 -2.81
CA LEU A 15 0.54 40.09 -3.56
C LEU A 15 0.62 39.09 -4.72
N SER A 16 0.83 39.58 -5.94
CA SER A 16 1.01 38.72 -7.09
C SER A 16 2.15 37.73 -6.82
N LEU A 17 1.96 36.45 -7.17
CA LEU A 17 2.98 35.40 -7.01
C LEU A 17 4.35 35.82 -7.58
N SER A 18 4.34 36.67 -8.61
CA SER A 18 5.53 37.24 -9.24
C SER A 18 6.37 38.16 -8.34
N ALA A 19 5.78 38.80 -7.34
CA ALA A 19 6.45 39.77 -6.46
C ALA A 19 7.03 39.11 -5.19
N GLN A 20 6.63 37.88 -4.89
CA GLN A 20 7.01 37.18 -3.66
C GLN A 20 8.38 36.51 -3.78
N SER A 21 9.06 36.36 -2.63
CA SER A 21 10.33 35.65 -2.52
C SER A 21 10.14 34.14 -2.55
N TYR A 22 11.22 33.40 -2.81
CA TYR A 22 11.22 31.93 -2.75
C TYR A 22 10.74 31.42 -1.38
N GLN A 23 11.27 31.97 -0.29
CA GLN A 23 10.97 31.53 1.07
C GLN A 23 9.50 31.77 1.45
N GLU A 24 8.93 32.91 1.03
CA GLU A 24 7.51 33.21 1.26
C GLU A 24 6.61 32.24 0.49
N LEU A 25 6.93 31.95 -0.76
CA LEU A 25 6.18 31.00 -1.59
C LEU A 25 6.22 29.59 -1.01
N VAL A 26 7.40 29.13 -0.55
CA VAL A 26 7.51 27.83 0.12
C VAL A 26 6.67 27.80 1.40
N LYS A 27 6.73 28.84 2.23
CA LYS A 27 5.94 28.92 3.46
C LYS A 27 4.43 28.87 3.15
N GLN A 28 3.97 29.65 2.18
CA GLN A 28 2.56 29.66 1.77
C GLN A 28 2.12 28.30 1.22
N GLY A 29 2.97 27.60 0.48
CA GLY A 29 2.70 26.24 0.03
C GLY A 29 2.51 25.26 1.20
N LEU A 30 3.36 25.34 2.22
CA LEU A 30 3.23 24.51 3.42
C LEU A 30 1.97 24.87 4.25
N ASP A 31 1.69 26.17 4.41
CA ASP A 31 0.47 26.63 5.07
C ASP A 31 -0.78 26.15 4.32
N ALA A 32 -0.77 26.17 2.98
CA ALA A 32 -1.86 25.66 2.15
C ALA A 32 -2.04 24.13 2.30
N ILE A 33 -0.98 23.34 2.43
CA ILE A 33 -1.08 21.90 2.78
C ILE A 33 -1.80 21.74 4.12
N SER A 34 -1.45 22.56 5.13
CA SER A 34 -2.08 22.47 6.46
C SER A 34 -3.58 22.79 6.45
N CYS A 35 -4.02 23.57 5.46
CA CYS A 35 -5.41 23.92 5.18
C CYS A 35 -6.10 22.97 4.17
N ASP A 36 -5.49 21.83 3.84
CA ASP A 36 -5.95 20.86 2.82
C ASP A 36 -6.21 21.48 1.43
N SER A 37 -5.57 22.62 1.15
CA SER A 37 -5.70 23.38 -0.09
C SER A 37 -4.64 22.92 -1.10
N LEU A 38 -4.71 21.65 -1.51
CA LEU A 38 -3.63 20.94 -2.21
C LEU A 38 -3.24 21.58 -3.55
N LEU A 39 -4.21 21.97 -4.38
CA LEU A 39 -3.92 22.60 -5.68
C LEU A 39 -3.23 23.95 -5.51
N GLN A 40 -3.64 24.73 -4.52
CA GLN A 40 -3.03 26.02 -4.22
C GLN A 40 -1.60 25.83 -3.68
N ALA A 41 -1.38 24.82 -2.83
CA ALA A 41 -0.05 24.46 -2.37
C ALA A 41 0.89 24.13 -3.54
N GLU A 42 0.42 23.33 -4.50
CA GLU A 42 1.16 23.01 -5.72
C GLU A 42 1.52 24.27 -6.52
N GLU A 43 0.59 25.21 -6.69
CA GLU A 43 0.85 26.49 -7.37
C GLU A 43 1.96 27.29 -6.69
N TYR A 44 1.93 27.40 -5.34
CA TYR A 44 2.97 28.07 -4.57
C TYR A 44 4.33 27.42 -4.73
N PHE A 45 4.42 26.09 -4.66
CA PHE A 45 5.70 25.40 -4.86
C PHE A 45 6.22 25.55 -6.28
N ARG A 46 5.36 25.48 -7.30
CA ARG A 46 5.75 25.72 -8.70
C ARG A 46 6.23 27.15 -8.92
N ALA A 47 5.60 28.13 -8.26
CA ALA A 47 6.05 29.52 -8.28
C ALA A 47 7.44 29.66 -7.61
N ALA A 48 7.68 28.99 -6.47
CA ALA A 48 8.98 28.97 -5.81
C ALA A 48 10.06 28.37 -6.72
N LEU A 49 9.79 27.23 -7.37
CA LEU A 49 10.72 26.58 -8.30
C LEU A 49 11.07 27.45 -9.52
N LYS A 50 10.17 28.34 -9.97
CA LYS A 50 10.47 29.30 -11.05
C LYS A 50 11.43 30.41 -10.61
N LYS A 51 11.45 30.76 -9.32
CA LYS A 51 12.38 31.76 -8.77
C LYS A 51 13.78 31.20 -8.68
N GLU A 52 13.89 29.97 -8.17
CA GLU A 52 15.17 29.32 -7.92
C GLU A 52 15.05 27.86 -8.35
N SER A 53 15.49 27.53 -9.57
CA SER A 53 15.22 26.22 -10.19
C SER A 53 16.23 25.13 -9.87
N ALA A 54 17.46 25.47 -9.46
CA ALA A 54 18.58 24.54 -9.39
C ALA A 54 19.19 24.38 -7.97
N ILE A 55 18.38 24.48 -6.92
CA ILE A 55 18.86 24.32 -5.54
C ILE A 55 18.55 22.91 -5.03
N LYS A 56 19.51 22.26 -4.38
CA LYS A 56 19.33 20.90 -3.82
C LYS A 56 18.13 20.80 -2.86
N SER A 57 17.83 21.86 -2.11
CA SER A 57 16.66 21.92 -1.22
C SER A 57 15.32 21.79 -1.95
N ASN A 58 15.27 22.08 -3.27
CA ASN A 58 14.06 21.90 -4.08
C ASN A 58 13.66 20.43 -4.23
N ALA A 59 14.54 19.47 -3.92
CA ALA A 59 14.16 18.07 -3.85
C ALA A 59 12.94 17.86 -2.94
N LEU A 60 12.85 18.60 -1.83
CA LEU A 60 11.71 18.54 -0.92
C LEU A 60 10.44 19.16 -1.52
N LEU A 61 10.56 20.23 -2.32
CA LEU A 61 9.40 20.81 -3.00
C LEU A 61 8.82 19.85 -4.04
N PHE A 62 9.70 19.20 -4.82
CA PHE A 62 9.29 18.14 -5.72
C PHE A 62 8.64 16.95 -4.99
N ASN A 63 9.13 16.60 -3.80
CA ASN A 63 8.48 15.60 -2.96
C ASN A 63 7.05 16.01 -2.59
N TYR A 64 6.84 17.25 -2.12
CA TYR A 64 5.51 17.74 -1.76
C TYR A 64 4.57 17.81 -2.97
N ILE A 65 5.05 18.29 -4.12
CA ILE A 65 4.28 18.32 -5.36
C ILE A 65 3.87 16.90 -5.77
N GLY A 66 4.79 15.94 -5.72
CA GLY A 66 4.50 14.54 -6.04
C GLY A 66 3.41 13.96 -5.14
N GLN A 67 3.48 14.18 -3.83
CA GLN A 67 2.46 13.72 -2.89
C GLN A 67 1.09 14.35 -3.15
N ILE A 68 1.05 15.65 -3.47
CA ILE A 68 -0.18 16.36 -3.86
C ILE A 68 -0.76 15.74 -5.14
N GLN A 69 0.08 15.45 -6.13
CA GLN A 69 -0.33 14.84 -7.39
C GLN A 69 -0.91 13.43 -7.17
N GLU A 70 -0.30 12.60 -6.32
CA GLU A 70 -0.87 11.29 -5.94
C GLU A 70 -2.24 11.44 -5.28
N LYS A 71 -2.38 12.34 -4.29
CA LYS A 71 -3.65 12.59 -3.60
C LYS A 71 -4.76 13.09 -4.53
N THR A 72 -4.40 13.64 -5.68
CA THR A 72 -5.32 14.15 -6.70
C THR A 72 -5.46 13.20 -7.91
N GLY A 73 -4.94 11.98 -7.82
CA GLY A 73 -5.05 10.94 -8.86
C GLY A 73 -4.13 11.14 -10.08
N ARG A 74 -3.14 12.04 -9.99
CA ARG A 74 -2.21 12.39 -11.08
C ARG A 74 -0.88 11.63 -10.96
N ASP A 75 -0.96 10.30 -10.99
CA ASP A 75 0.18 9.41 -10.75
C ASP A 75 1.37 9.59 -11.69
N ALA A 76 1.10 9.84 -12.99
CA ALA A 76 2.16 10.05 -13.96
C ALA A 76 2.95 11.33 -13.67
N GLU A 77 2.26 12.41 -13.28
CA GLU A 77 2.92 13.66 -12.90
C GLU A 77 3.67 13.52 -11.57
N ALA A 78 3.09 12.79 -10.61
CA ALA A 78 3.74 12.50 -9.34
C ALA A 78 5.07 11.80 -9.53
N LEU A 79 5.10 10.79 -10.42
CA LEU A 79 6.31 10.07 -10.76
C LEU A 79 7.40 11.01 -11.30
N GLU A 80 7.04 11.94 -12.19
CA GLU A 80 8.02 12.89 -12.72
C GLU A 80 8.51 13.89 -11.68
N SER A 81 7.64 14.36 -10.80
CA SER A 81 8.04 15.18 -9.66
C SER A 81 9.05 14.43 -8.79
N TYR A 82 8.80 13.16 -8.44
CA TYR A 82 9.77 12.38 -7.68
C TYR A 82 11.10 12.15 -8.42
N ASN A 83 11.06 11.91 -9.73
CA ASN A 83 12.29 11.79 -10.53
C ASN A 83 13.11 13.08 -10.51
N LEU A 84 12.47 14.24 -10.67
CA LEU A 84 13.13 15.54 -10.55
C LEU A 84 13.73 15.75 -9.15
N GLY A 85 13.00 15.37 -8.10
CA GLY A 85 13.50 15.44 -6.73
C GLY A 85 14.74 14.57 -6.47
N ILE A 86 14.72 13.32 -6.95
CA ILE A 86 15.87 12.40 -6.87
C ILE A 86 17.06 12.91 -7.69
N ASN A 87 16.83 13.49 -8.87
CA ASN A 87 17.92 14.06 -9.68
C ASN A 87 18.65 15.20 -8.95
N LEU A 88 17.96 15.95 -8.09
CA LEU A 88 18.56 17.01 -7.28
C LEU A 88 19.24 16.48 -6.01
N SER A 89 18.64 15.49 -5.36
CA SER A 89 19.14 14.89 -4.12
C SER A 89 18.86 13.38 -4.09
N PRO A 90 19.78 12.55 -4.65
CA PRO A 90 19.54 11.13 -4.89
C PRO A 90 19.27 10.29 -3.64
N HIS A 91 19.75 10.73 -2.49
CA HIS A 91 19.66 9.99 -1.23
C HIS A 91 18.57 10.54 -0.30
N THR A 92 17.56 11.20 -0.86
CA THR A 92 16.42 11.69 -0.06
C THR A 92 15.45 10.54 0.20
N MET A 93 15.63 9.87 1.34
CA MET A 93 14.86 8.68 1.73
C MET A 93 13.34 8.84 1.58
N GLY A 94 12.80 10.00 1.95
CA GLY A 94 11.36 10.28 1.79
C GLY A 94 10.88 10.21 0.34
N ILE A 95 11.68 10.68 -0.62
CA ILE A 95 11.33 10.64 -2.05
C ILE A 95 11.43 9.20 -2.57
N LEU A 96 12.50 8.49 -2.20
CA LEU A 96 12.67 7.08 -2.56
C LEU A 96 11.48 6.24 -2.07
N LEU A 97 11.05 6.42 -0.82
CA LEU A 97 9.90 5.72 -0.26
C LEU A 97 8.59 6.02 -1.00
N ASN A 98 8.31 7.29 -1.28
CA ASN A 98 7.07 7.66 -1.99
C ASN A 98 7.07 7.13 -3.43
N ARG A 99 8.22 7.23 -4.12
CA ARG A 99 8.37 6.71 -5.48
C ARG A 99 8.28 5.18 -5.52
N ALA A 100 8.87 4.49 -4.55
CA ALA A 100 8.75 3.04 -4.41
C ALA A 100 7.29 2.61 -4.18
N ALA A 101 6.56 3.31 -3.33
CA ALA A 101 5.14 3.05 -3.09
C ALA A 101 4.29 3.27 -4.35
N LEU A 102 4.53 4.36 -5.08
CA LEU A 102 3.88 4.62 -6.36
C LEU A 102 4.20 3.53 -7.40
N TYR A 103 5.45 3.06 -7.45
CA TYR A 103 5.83 1.94 -8.31
C TYR A 103 5.12 0.65 -7.93
N MET A 104 4.94 0.34 -6.64
CA MET A 104 4.16 -0.82 -6.21
C MET A 104 2.70 -0.72 -6.68
N ARG A 105 2.08 0.44 -6.49
CA ARG A 105 0.67 0.70 -6.88
C ARG A 105 0.46 0.66 -8.39
N THR A 106 1.48 1.00 -9.18
CA THR A 106 1.46 0.95 -10.65
C THR A 106 2.07 -0.34 -11.21
N HIS A 107 2.22 -1.38 -10.38
CA HIS A 107 2.73 -2.71 -10.75
C HIS A 107 4.16 -2.73 -11.34
N ARG A 108 4.99 -1.73 -11.02
CA ARG A 108 6.40 -1.63 -11.44
C ARG A 108 7.34 -2.13 -10.35
N MET A 109 7.17 -3.39 -9.94
CA MET A 109 7.87 -3.96 -8.77
C MET A 109 9.40 -3.91 -8.85
N GLU A 110 10.00 -4.11 -10.03
CA GLU A 110 11.45 -4.03 -10.21
C GLU A 110 12.01 -2.64 -9.86
N LYS A 111 11.27 -1.58 -10.20
CA LYS A 111 11.69 -0.22 -9.88
C LYS A 111 11.49 0.10 -8.40
N ALA A 112 10.40 -0.41 -7.81
CA ALA A 112 10.18 -0.32 -6.37
C ALA A 112 11.28 -1.03 -5.59
N LEU A 113 11.73 -2.21 -6.06
CA LEU A 113 12.81 -2.98 -5.46
C LEU A 113 14.11 -2.16 -5.38
N THR A 114 14.46 -1.45 -6.45
CA THR A 114 15.63 -0.55 -6.45
C THR A 114 15.48 0.53 -5.39
N ASP A 115 14.37 1.27 -5.40
CA ASP A 115 14.17 2.39 -4.44
C ASP A 115 14.13 1.90 -2.97
N TYR A 116 13.48 0.77 -2.69
CA TYR A 116 13.50 0.18 -1.33
C TYR A 116 14.89 -0.31 -0.94
N SER A 117 15.69 -0.80 -1.88
CA SER A 117 17.08 -1.20 -1.61
C SER A 117 17.93 0.03 -1.31
N ASP A 118 17.80 1.12 -2.08
CA ASP A 118 18.49 2.38 -1.81
C ASP A 118 18.12 2.95 -0.43
N VAL A 119 16.85 2.83 -0.01
CA VAL A 119 16.43 3.21 1.34
C VAL A 119 17.15 2.38 2.41
N LEU A 120 17.33 1.08 2.18
CA LEU A 120 17.99 0.18 3.13
C LEU A 120 19.51 0.33 3.13
N ASP A 121 20.11 0.79 2.03
CA ASP A 121 21.51 1.19 2.01
C ASP A 121 21.75 2.46 2.86
N LEU A 122 20.77 3.37 2.90
CA LEU A 122 20.82 4.58 3.73
C LEU A 122 20.45 4.32 5.20
N ASN A 123 19.47 3.43 5.43
CA ASN A 123 19.03 3.02 6.76
C ASN A 123 18.68 1.53 6.76
N PRO A 124 19.64 0.66 7.14
CA PRO A 124 19.44 -0.79 7.14
C PRO A 124 18.30 -1.29 8.04
N ASN A 125 17.86 -0.48 9.01
CA ASN A 125 16.81 -0.83 9.96
C ASN A 125 15.44 -0.20 9.60
N HIS A 126 15.28 0.31 8.37
CA HIS A 126 14.03 0.92 7.94
C HIS A 126 12.92 -0.13 7.78
N ARG A 127 12.07 -0.26 8.81
CA ARG A 127 11.05 -1.32 8.94
C ARG A 127 10.15 -1.48 7.71
N HIS A 128 9.58 -0.38 7.21
CA HIS A 128 8.69 -0.43 6.05
C HIS A 128 9.43 -0.85 4.77
N ALA A 129 10.70 -0.48 4.60
CA ALA A 129 11.46 -0.87 3.41
C ALA A 129 11.86 -2.36 3.48
N LEU A 130 12.22 -2.87 4.67
CA LEU A 130 12.43 -4.31 4.89
C LEU A 130 11.18 -5.10 4.53
N MET A 131 10.01 -4.69 5.04
CA MET A 131 8.72 -5.31 4.73
C MET A 131 8.46 -5.37 3.22
N MET A 132 8.50 -4.22 2.55
CA MET A 132 8.13 -4.13 1.14
C MET A 132 9.14 -4.83 0.23
N ARG A 133 10.43 -4.80 0.56
CA ARG A 133 11.45 -5.55 -0.18
C ARG A 133 11.28 -7.06 0.01
N ALA A 134 10.97 -7.52 1.22
CA ALA A 134 10.67 -8.92 1.49
C ALA A 134 9.44 -9.40 0.71
N TYR A 135 8.39 -8.57 0.64
CA TYR A 135 7.20 -8.84 -0.17
C TYR A 135 7.55 -9.00 -1.66
N ILE A 136 8.33 -8.07 -2.23
CA ILE A 136 8.76 -8.15 -3.65
C ILE A 136 9.64 -9.39 -3.88
N TYR A 137 10.59 -9.69 -3.00
CA TYR A 137 11.39 -10.91 -3.12
C TYR A 137 10.53 -12.17 -3.03
N THR A 138 9.45 -12.16 -2.24
CA THR A 138 8.51 -13.29 -2.17
C THR A 138 7.74 -13.46 -3.48
N SER A 139 7.29 -12.37 -4.12
CA SER A 139 6.59 -12.44 -5.42
C SER A 139 7.50 -12.88 -6.57
N GLN A 140 8.80 -12.58 -6.48
CA GLN A 140 9.83 -13.01 -7.43
C GLN A 140 10.41 -14.41 -7.14
N ASN A 141 9.86 -15.15 -6.16
CA ASN A 141 10.36 -16.45 -5.70
C ASN A 141 11.83 -16.42 -5.18
N LEU A 142 12.33 -15.25 -4.77
CA LEU A 142 13.63 -15.08 -4.13
C LEU A 142 13.53 -15.32 -2.62
N PHE A 143 13.02 -16.49 -2.24
CA PHE A 143 12.60 -16.81 -0.86
C PHE A 143 13.68 -16.62 0.19
N ARG A 144 14.94 -16.97 -0.12
CA ARG A 144 16.06 -16.76 0.81
C ARG A 144 16.27 -15.29 1.14
N LYS A 145 16.17 -14.39 0.15
CA LYS A 145 16.33 -12.95 0.36
C LYS A 145 15.15 -12.37 1.13
N ALA A 146 13.94 -12.76 0.75
CA ALA A 146 12.72 -12.33 1.44
C ALA A 146 12.74 -12.72 2.93
N ARG A 147 13.15 -13.96 3.24
CA ARG A 147 13.26 -14.46 4.61
C ARG A 147 14.23 -13.63 5.45
N LEU A 148 15.40 -13.28 4.89
CA LEU A 148 16.39 -12.46 5.59
C LEU A 148 15.81 -11.09 5.99
N ASP A 149 15.06 -10.45 5.09
CA ASP A 149 14.44 -9.15 5.34
C ASP A 149 13.31 -9.23 6.37
N TYR A 150 12.42 -10.24 6.28
CA TYR A 150 11.38 -10.46 7.28
C TYR A 150 11.94 -10.79 8.66
N GLU A 151 12.94 -11.67 8.74
CA GLU A 151 13.60 -12.01 10.01
C GLU A 151 14.36 -10.81 10.59
N HIS A 152 14.92 -9.94 9.75
CA HIS A 152 15.50 -8.68 10.21
C HIS A 152 14.43 -7.77 10.80
N LEU A 153 13.32 -7.59 10.12
CA LEU A 153 12.19 -6.81 10.64
C LEU A 153 11.70 -7.37 11.98
N LEU A 154 11.56 -8.69 12.12
CA LEU A 154 11.14 -9.33 13.37
C LEU A 154 12.17 -9.24 14.49
N ARG A 155 13.48 -9.11 14.18
CA ARG A 155 14.47 -8.76 15.21
C ARG A 155 14.29 -7.33 15.74
N LEU A 156 13.82 -6.40 14.90
CA LEU A 156 13.59 -5.00 15.26
C LEU A 156 12.22 -4.76 15.90
N ASP A 157 11.25 -5.61 15.58
CA ASP A 157 9.87 -5.58 16.06
C ASP A 157 9.32 -7.03 16.11
N PRO A 158 9.56 -7.78 17.20
CA PRO A 158 9.16 -9.18 17.31
C PRO A 158 7.65 -9.42 17.25
N ASN A 159 6.84 -8.39 17.43
CA ASN A 159 5.39 -8.47 17.39
C ASN A 159 4.81 -7.89 16.09
N ASN A 160 5.64 -7.65 15.06
CA ASN A 160 5.16 -7.16 13.78
C ASN A 160 4.34 -8.24 13.06
N GLU A 161 3.02 -8.15 13.18
CA GLU A 161 2.10 -9.18 12.67
C GLU A 161 2.15 -9.32 11.15
N ASP A 162 2.28 -8.22 10.43
CA ASP A 162 2.44 -8.22 8.98
C ASP A 162 3.69 -9.02 8.56
N ALA A 163 4.80 -8.89 9.31
CA ALA A 163 6.04 -9.60 9.00
C ALA A 163 5.93 -11.10 9.31
N VAL A 164 5.22 -11.46 10.39
CA VAL A 164 4.93 -12.86 10.70
C VAL A 164 4.04 -13.47 9.62
N LEU A 165 2.98 -12.78 9.20
CA LEU A 165 2.08 -13.25 8.15
C LEU A 165 2.82 -13.34 6.80
N GLY A 166 3.71 -12.40 6.52
CA GLY A 166 4.62 -12.45 5.38
C GLY A 166 5.53 -13.70 5.37
N LEU A 167 6.04 -14.11 6.53
CA LEU A 167 6.80 -15.37 6.66
C LEU A 167 5.94 -16.62 6.49
N VAL A 168 4.69 -16.61 6.97
CA VAL A 168 3.73 -17.71 6.75
C VAL A 168 3.52 -17.93 5.25
N LEU A 169 3.17 -16.86 4.53
CA LEU A 169 2.94 -16.89 3.08
C LEU A 169 4.21 -17.27 2.31
N LEU A 170 5.37 -16.77 2.75
CA LEU A 170 6.66 -17.16 2.19
C LEU A 170 6.90 -18.66 2.38
N ASN A 171 6.68 -19.19 3.58
CA ASN A 171 6.89 -20.61 3.87
C ASN A 171 5.95 -21.51 3.04
N ASP A 172 4.73 -21.06 2.77
CA ASP A 172 3.82 -21.76 1.87
C ASP A 172 4.39 -21.86 0.45
N LYS A 173 4.90 -20.74 -0.08
CA LYS A 173 5.50 -20.65 -1.43
C LYS A 173 6.87 -21.34 -1.54
N ASP A 174 7.65 -21.35 -0.46
CA ASP A 174 8.98 -21.98 -0.35
C ASP A 174 8.88 -23.50 -0.10
N ASN A 175 7.72 -24.11 -0.35
CA ASN A 175 7.46 -25.54 -0.15
C ASN A 175 7.78 -26.03 1.29
N ARG A 176 7.49 -25.20 2.29
CA ARG A 176 7.55 -25.52 3.73
C ARG A 176 6.16 -25.50 4.37
N PRO A 177 5.22 -26.33 3.87
CA PRO A 177 3.80 -26.19 4.18
C PRO A 177 3.45 -26.49 5.64
N LYS A 178 4.22 -27.36 6.31
CA LYS A 178 3.98 -27.70 7.72
C LYS A 178 4.26 -26.51 8.63
N GLU A 179 5.42 -25.87 8.45
CA GLU A 179 5.80 -24.71 9.23
C GLU A 179 4.84 -23.53 9.02
N ALA A 180 4.43 -23.31 7.78
CA ALA A 180 3.44 -22.29 7.47
C ALA A 180 2.11 -22.56 8.22
N MET A 181 1.63 -23.82 8.20
CA MET A 181 0.39 -24.21 8.89
C MET A 181 0.52 -24.09 10.42
N ASP A 182 1.65 -24.50 10.99
CA ASP A 182 1.89 -24.40 12.43
C ASP A 182 1.89 -22.93 12.87
N GLN A 183 2.53 -22.05 12.09
CA GLN A 183 2.60 -20.61 12.37
C GLN A 183 1.23 -19.93 12.24
N ILE A 184 0.46 -20.17 11.17
CA ILE A 184 -0.87 -19.56 11.03
C ILE A 184 -1.84 -20.07 12.10
N ASN A 185 -1.73 -21.34 12.51
CA ASN A 185 -2.52 -21.88 13.62
C ASN A 185 -2.17 -21.22 14.96
N GLN A 186 -0.88 -20.94 15.22
CA GLN A 186 -0.46 -20.19 16.39
C GLN A 186 -1.00 -18.75 16.39
N LEU A 187 -1.00 -18.09 15.23
CA LEU A 187 -1.58 -16.75 15.08
C LEU A 187 -3.08 -16.75 15.39
N ILE A 188 -3.84 -17.70 14.83
CA ILE A 188 -5.28 -17.86 15.09
C ILE A 188 -5.54 -18.18 16.56
N GLN A 189 -4.70 -19.01 17.19
CA GLN A 189 -4.85 -19.32 18.62
C GLN A 189 -4.60 -18.08 19.49
N LYS A 190 -3.63 -17.24 19.12
CA LYS A 190 -3.30 -16.01 19.84
C LYS A 190 -4.39 -14.95 19.69
N ASP A 191 -4.92 -14.77 18.48
CA ASP A 191 -6.02 -13.86 18.19
C ASP A 191 -7.04 -14.50 17.22
N PRO A 192 -8.10 -15.13 17.76
CA PRO A 192 -9.12 -15.79 16.95
C PRO A 192 -10.14 -14.81 16.33
N THR A 193 -9.98 -13.50 16.55
CA THR A 193 -10.89 -12.49 15.99
C THR A 193 -10.39 -11.92 14.66
N ARG A 194 -9.20 -12.32 14.24
CA ARG A 194 -8.52 -11.84 13.02
C ARG A 194 -8.98 -12.60 11.79
N ALA A 195 -9.92 -11.99 11.08
CA ALA A 195 -10.51 -12.54 9.86
C ALA A 195 -9.46 -12.83 8.76
N ASP A 196 -8.43 -11.99 8.66
CA ASP A 196 -7.33 -12.13 7.71
C ASP A 196 -6.49 -13.40 7.95
N TYR A 197 -6.38 -13.88 9.18
CA TYR A 197 -5.67 -15.14 9.46
C TYR A 197 -6.41 -16.36 8.91
N TYR A 198 -7.73 -16.39 9.04
CA TYR A 198 -8.57 -17.43 8.44
C TYR A 198 -8.53 -17.36 6.92
N MET A 199 -8.56 -16.15 6.34
CA MET A 199 -8.41 -15.96 4.90
C MET A 199 -7.08 -16.51 4.36
N VAL A 200 -5.97 -16.22 5.04
CA VAL A 200 -4.65 -16.76 4.66
C VAL A 200 -4.60 -18.28 4.82
N ARG A 201 -5.13 -18.83 5.91
CA ARG A 201 -5.17 -20.29 6.10
C ARG A 201 -6.04 -20.99 5.05
N ALA A 202 -7.18 -20.41 4.68
CA ALA A 202 -8.02 -20.91 3.60
C ALA A 202 -7.28 -20.97 2.25
N GLU A 203 -6.50 -19.94 1.90
CA GLU A 203 -5.69 -19.93 0.68
C GLU A 203 -4.63 -21.05 0.69
N MET A 204 -3.97 -21.24 1.84
CA MET A 204 -2.99 -22.31 2.02
C MET A 204 -3.65 -23.70 1.91
N GLU A 205 -4.81 -23.88 2.49
CA GLU A 205 -5.60 -25.12 2.39
C GLU A 205 -6.07 -25.39 0.96
N MET A 206 -6.44 -24.34 0.22
CA MET A 206 -6.74 -24.41 -1.21
C MET A 206 -5.55 -24.92 -2.03
N ASN A 207 -4.34 -24.41 -1.79
CA ASN A 207 -3.12 -24.87 -2.46
C ASN A 207 -2.86 -26.36 -2.22
N ARG A 208 -3.32 -26.89 -1.08
CA ARG A 208 -3.24 -28.30 -0.69
C ARG A 208 -4.45 -29.14 -1.09
N LYS A 209 -5.45 -28.54 -1.75
CA LYS A 209 -6.74 -29.17 -2.11
C LYS A 209 -7.56 -29.63 -0.89
N ALA A 210 -7.34 -29.05 0.28
CA ALA A 210 -8.14 -29.28 1.48
C ALA A 210 -9.41 -28.40 1.44
N TYR A 211 -10.28 -28.65 0.45
CA TYR A 211 -11.39 -27.75 0.11
C TYR A 211 -12.43 -27.59 1.23
N GLU A 212 -12.70 -28.66 1.98
CA GLU A 212 -13.66 -28.61 3.10
C GLU A 212 -13.15 -27.68 4.22
N SER A 213 -11.87 -27.76 4.56
CA SER A 213 -11.24 -26.88 5.56
C SER A 213 -11.22 -25.43 5.07
N ALA A 214 -10.84 -25.23 3.80
CA ALA A 214 -10.79 -23.91 3.20
C ALA A 214 -12.16 -23.22 3.22
N GLU A 215 -13.25 -23.94 2.91
CA GLU A 215 -14.61 -23.40 2.96
C GLU A 215 -14.98 -22.91 4.36
N LEU A 216 -14.67 -23.69 5.40
CA LEU A 216 -14.93 -23.31 6.79
C LEU A 216 -14.19 -22.03 7.18
N ASP A 217 -12.94 -21.89 6.74
CA ASP A 217 -12.13 -20.71 7.03
C ASP A 217 -12.57 -19.48 6.24
N TYR A 218 -12.94 -19.63 4.96
CA TYR A 218 -13.55 -18.54 4.21
C TYR A 218 -14.85 -18.07 4.87
N GLN A 219 -15.70 -19.02 5.32
CA GLN A 219 -16.90 -18.67 6.07
C GLN A 219 -16.54 -17.94 7.37
N LYS A 220 -15.56 -18.42 8.12
CA LYS A 220 -15.16 -17.80 9.38
C LYS A 220 -14.63 -16.38 9.21
N ALA A 221 -13.84 -16.12 8.16
CA ALA A 221 -13.37 -14.78 7.82
C ALA A 221 -14.55 -13.82 7.54
N ILE A 222 -15.54 -14.25 6.77
CA ILE A 222 -16.75 -13.47 6.47
C ILE A 222 -17.62 -13.25 7.72
N GLU A 223 -17.73 -14.24 8.61
CA GLU A 223 -18.45 -14.09 9.88
C GLU A 223 -17.81 -13.01 10.77
N LEU A 224 -16.48 -12.91 10.76
CA LEU A 224 -15.72 -11.94 11.56
C LEU A 224 -15.74 -10.53 10.95
N ASP A 225 -15.70 -10.40 9.62
CA ASP A 225 -15.83 -9.12 8.92
C ASP A 225 -16.76 -9.24 7.70
N PRO A 226 -18.09 -9.12 7.91
CA PRO A 226 -19.09 -9.32 6.86
C PRO A 226 -19.19 -8.16 5.86
N LYS A 227 -18.42 -7.08 6.06
CA LYS A 227 -18.40 -5.94 5.13
C LYS A 227 -17.17 -5.95 4.22
N ASN A 228 -16.28 -6.93 4.39
CA ASN A 228 -15.07 -7.03 3.62
C ASN A 228 -15.35 -7.61 2.24
N VAL A 229 -15.34 -6.75 1.22
CA VAL A 229 -15.55 -7.12 -0.17
C VAL A 229 -14.60 -8.24 -0.62
N VAL A 230 -13.33 -8.16 -0.23
CA VAL A 230 -12.27 -9.09 -0.66
C VAL A 230 -12.57 -10.52 -0.21
N TYR A 231 -13.20 -10.69 0.96
CA TYR A 231 -13.48 -12.02 1.49
C TYR A 231 -14.56 -12.75 0.69
N TYR A 232 -15.59 -12.02 0.24
CA TYR A 232 -16.58 -12.57 -0.69
C TYR A 232 -15.96 -12.88 -2.05
N MET A 233 -15.10 -12.00 -2.58
CA MET A 233 -14.44 -12.25 -3.86
C MET A 233 -13.52 -13.48 -3.81
N ASN A 234 -12.75 -13.66 -2.74
CA ASN A 234 -11.89 -14.81 -2.55
C ASN A 234 -12.68 -16.12 -2.41
N ARG A 235 -13.79 -16.09 -1.65
CA ARG A 235 -14.67 -17.28 -1.54
C ARG A 235 -15.42 -17.56 -2.85
N ALA A 236 -15.78 -16.54 -3.61
CA ALA A 236 -16.33 -16.72 -4.95
C ALA A 236 -15.31 -17.40 -5.89
N LEU A 237 -14.05 -16.96 -5.87
CA LEU A 237 -12.97 -17.59 -6.63
C LEU A 237 -12.74 -19.06 -6.21
N PHE A 238 -12.85 -19.36 -4.91
CA PHE A 238 -12.86 -20.73 -4.42
C PHE A 238 -13.98 -21.54 -5.09
N TYR A 239 -15.23 -21.10 -5.01
CA TYR A 239 -16.37 -21.80 -5.61
C TYR A 239 -16.29 -21.91 -7.14
N ILE A 240 -15.66 -20.96 -7.82
CA ILE A 240 -15.38 -21.07 -9.27
C ILE A 240 -14.43 -22.26 -9.51
N LYS A 241 -13.34 -22.35 -8.74
CA LYS A 241 -12.33 -23.41 -8.89
C LYS A 241 -12.84 -24.81 -8.53
N THR A 242 -13.78 -24.91 -7.60
CA THR A 242 -14.38 -26.19 -7.19
C THR A 242 -15.67 -26.54 -7.94
N GLY A 243 -16.22 -25.62 -8.74
CA GLY A 243 -17.33 -25.85 -9.68
C GLY A 243 -18.72 -25.51 -9.13
N GLU A 244 -18.83 -24.94 -7.93
CA GLU A 244 -20.08 -24.56 -7.26
C GLU A 244 -20.58 -23.19 -7.74
N LYS A 245 -20.88 -23.09 -9.04
CA LYS A 245 -21.24 -21.84 -9.73
C LYS A 245 -22.32 -21.01 -9.02
N ASN A 246 -23.33 -21.66 -8.45
CA ASN A 246 -24.42 -20.97 -7.76
C ASN A 246 -23.93 -20.23 -6.50
N ARG A 247 -23.01 -20.83 -5.74
CA ARG A 247 -22.44 -20.21 -4.55
C ARG A 247 -21.50 -19.07 -4.91
N ALA A 248 -20.67 -19.26 -5.94
CA ALA A 248 -19.86 -18.18 -6.50
C ALA A 248 -20.70 -16.96 -6.90
N ARG A 249 -21.84 -17.16 -7.60
CA ARG A 249 -22.73 -16.06 -8.00
C ARG A 249 -23.31 -15.29 -6.81
N LEU A 250 -23.61 -15.97 -5.72
CA LEU A 250 -24.13 -15.33 -4.50
C LEU A 250 -23.06 -14.43 -3.88
N ASP A 251 -21.83 -14.93 -3.75
CA ASP A 251 -20.73 -14.15 -3.20
C ASP A 251 -20.35 -12.96 -4.10
N LEU A 252 -20.32 -13.11 -5.42
CA LEU A 252 -20.08 -12.00 -6.35
C LEU A 252 -21.19 -10.93 -6.27
N LYS A 253 -22.45 -11.36 -6.06
CA LYS A 253 -23.57 -10.43 -5.87
C LYS A 253 -23.41 -9.65 -4.56
N GLU A 254 -22.99 -10.30 -3.49
CA GLU A 254 -22.75 -9.64 -2.21
C GLU A 254 -21.58 -8.67 -2.31
N ALA A 255 -20.46 -9.10 -2.90
CA ALA A 255 -19.30 -8.24 -3.17
C ALA A 255 -19.70 -6.97 -3.95
N ARG A 256 -20.53 -7.11 -5.00
CA ARG A 256 -21.10 -5.97 -5.73
C ARG A 256 -21.92 -5.04 -4.83
N THR A 257 -22.77 -5.61 -3.98
CA THR A 257 -23.62 -4.85 -3.05
C THR A 257 -22.78 -4.06 -2.04
N LEU A 258 -21.63 -4.61 -1.65
CA LEU A 258 -20.66 -3.97 -0.77
C LEU A 258 -19.70 -2.99 -1.47
N GLY A 259 -19.82 -2.83 -2.80
CA GLY A 259 -19.07 -1.83 -3.56
C GLY A 259 -17.75 -2.33 -4.16
N ALA A 260 -17.65 -3.61 -4.50
CA ALA A 260 -16.50 -4.13 -5.26
C ALA A 260 -16.27 -3.37 -6.57
N ASP A 261 -15.01 -3.32 -6.98
CA ASP A 261 -14.64 -2.74 -8.27
C ASP A 261 -15.32 -3.51 -9.41
N PRO A 262 -16.04 -2.83 -10.32
CA PRO A 262 -16.72 -3.48 -11.43
C PRO A 262 -15.79 -4.25 -12.37
N GLY A 263 -14.53 -3.82 -12.52
CA GLY A 263 -13.53 -4.49 -13.35
C GLY A 263 -13.08 -5.82 -12.73
N GLU A 264 -12.73 -5.82 -11.44
CA GLU A 264 -12.37 -7.06 -10.74
C GLU A 264 -13.53 -8.06 -10.71
N LEU A 265 -14.77 -7.58 -10.53
CA LEU A 265 -15.95 -8.44 -10.64
C LEU A 265 -16.13 -9.01 -12.05
N ALA A 266 -15.88 -8.23 -13.09
CA ALA A 266 -16.03 -8.67 -14.47
C ALA A 266 -15.09 -9.86 -14.77
N ASP A 267 -13.84 -9.79 -14.32
CA ASP A 267 -12.86 -10.87 -14.48
C ASP A 267 -13.32 -12.16 -13.78
N LEU A 268 -13.90 -12.06 -12.58
CA LEU A 268 -14.42 -13.22 -11.86
C LEU A 268 -15.69 -13.79 -12.50
N TYR A 269 -16.59 -12.95 -13.02
CA TYR A 269 -17.75 -13.41 -13.77
C TYR A 269 -17.36 -14.11 -15.06
N GLN A 270 -16.32 -13.64 -15.76
CA GLN A 270 -15.80 -14.33 -16.93
C GLN A 270 -15.26 -15.72 -16.57
N GLN A 271 -14.42 -15.83 -15.53
CA GLN A 271 -13.91 -17.12 -15.07
C GLN A 271 -15.03 -18.10 -14.71
N LEU A 272 -16.10 -17.62 -14.08
CA LEU A 272 -17.26 -18.42 -13.73
C LEU A 272 -17.98 -19.05 -14.94
N GLU A 273 -17.89 -18.44 -16.12
CA GLU A 273 -18.49 -18.96 -17.37
C GLU A 273 -17.60 -19.99 -18.08
N GLU A 274 -16.29 -19.98 -17.81
CA GLU A 274 -15.31 -20.87 -18.44
C GLU A 274 -15.27 -22.28 -17.80
N TYR A 275 -15.55 -22.38 -16.49
CA TYR A 275 -15.82 -23.64 -15.78
C TYR A 275 -17.30 -23.98 -15.89
#